data_AF-A0A4Q1CBF1-F1
#
_entry.id   AF-A0A4Q1CBF1-F1
#
_cell.length_a   1.000
_cell.length_b   1.000
_cell.length_c   1.000
_cell.angle_alpha   90.00
_cell.angle_beta   90.00
_cell.angle_gamma   90.00
#
_symmetry.space_group_name_H-M   'P 1'
#
loop_
_entity.id
_entity.type
_entity.pdbx_description
1 polymer ?
#
loop_
_entity_poly.entity_id
_entity_poly.type
_entity_poly.pdbx_seq_one_letter_code
_entity_poly.pdbx_strand_id
1 'polypeptide(L)'
;MRTVSRGFALVLTVVLLALLVLALLALSALSRVSADITATAAYQTQARQNALLGLRVALGELQQYAGDDEAVTGMAGLTGVPPGAGNPSRHWCGVWNASGQFVRWLASGADGAMIPVLNGSDSVALLATGALGADGTDKEHVRVLLVPMMTSTSSGATQRHGGYAWWVGDEGVKLSAVVPDAEAPVPGQKHALDELIASLSPTAPNLDRVEAYAQIALVPASPLTPGQLQSSLHALTCTHRGLLAGVAQAGRLNVNSTSARYWRGVGATYNRLQPADPINLSLTTFANRIRDNFAATVAAGKEAGGPFVSAAAFFDSPLLATALQDSGVTPLEFRDVMLPWLSGRSDTFRIRAYGESANPAEATKVESSAWCEAIVQRRPDALPGFGNRFAIVYFRWLGPEDI
;
A
#
# COMPACT_ATOMS: atom_id res chain seq x y z
N MET A 1 49.25 66.54 41.70
CA MET A 1 47.80 66.66 41.38
C MET A 1 47.38 65.45 40.56
N ARG A 2 46.59 64.53 41.14
CA ARG A 2 46.09 63.32 40.47
C ARG A 2 44.79 63.67 39.76
N THR A 3 44.79 63.73 38.42
CA THR A 3 43.57 63.88 37.61
C THR A 3 42.80 62.56 37.65
N VAL A 4 41.71 62.53 38.41
CA VAL A 4 40.84 61.35 38.52
C VAL A 4 40.12 61.15 37.19
N SER A 5 40.26 59.96 36.61
CA SER A 5 39.72 59.53 35.31
C SER A 5 38.19 59.38 35.33
N ARG A 6 37.46 60.50 35.21
CA ARG A 6 35.98 60.50 35.16
C ARG A 6 35.38 59.80 33.94
N GLY A 7 36.14 59.59 32.86
CA GLY A 7 35.69 58.87 31.66
C GLY A 7 35.77 57.34 31.74
N PHE A 8 36.71 56.78 32.52
CA PHE A 8 36.93 55.33 32.59
C PHE A 8 35.76 54.58 33.23
N ALA A 9 35.20 55.14 34.31
CA ALA A 9 34.04 54.56 34.97
C ALA A 9 32.80 54.54 34.05
N LEU A 10 32.61 55.58 33.23
CA LEU A 10 31.52 55.65 32.26
C LEU A 10 31.69 54.63 31.12
N VAL A 11 32.90 54.50 30.58
CA VAL A 11 33.19 53.48 29.55
C VAL A 11 32.98 52.08 30.12
N LEU A 12 33.43 51.82 31.35
CA LEU A 12 33.23 50.53 32.01
C LEU A 12 31.75 50.22 32.22
N THR A 13 30.93 51.18 32.69
CA THR A 13 29.49 50.96 32.87
C THR A 13 28.76 50.78 31.54
N VAL A 14 29.12 51.54 30.50
CA VAL A 14 28.53 51.37 29.16
C VAL A 14 28.90 50.02 28.56
N VAL A 15 30.15 49.57 28.70
CA VAL A 15 30.57 48.23 28.24
C VAL A 15 29.87 47.13 29.03
N LEU A 16 29.75 47.27 30.35
CA LEU A 16 29.01 46.30 31.18
C LEU A 16 27.51 46.27 30.85
N LEU A 17 26.88 47.42 30.61
CA LEU A 17 25.48 47.50 30.19
C LEU A 17 25.28 46.93 28.78
N ALA A 18 26.20 47.21 27.84
CA ALA A 18 26.16 46.64 26.50
C ALA A 18 26.32 45.12 26.54
N LEU A 19 27.24 44.60 27.36
CA LEU A 19 27.40 43.16 27.58
C LEU A 19 26.15 42.54 28.24
N LEU A 20 25.54 43.22 29.21
CA LEU A 20 24.30 42.78 29.84
C LEU A 20 23.16 42.69 28.81
N VAL A 21 23.00 43.72 27.98
CA VAL A 21 21.98 43.75 26.91
C VAL A 21 22.23 42.63 25.90
N LEU A 22 23.48 42.43 25.46
CA LEU A 22 23.84 41.33 24.56
C LEU A 22 23.54 39.97 25.19
N ALA A 23 23.85 39.76 26.47
CA ALA A 23 23.55 38.53 27.18
C ALA A 23 22.04 38.26 27.27
N LEU A 24 21.24 39.29 27.55
CA LEU A 24 19.77 39.19 27.58
C LEU A 24 19.19 38.88 26.18
N LEU A 25 19.70 39.51 25.13
CA LEU A 25 19.28 39.24 23.75
C LEU A 25 19.63 37.80 23.34
N ALA A 26 20.83 37.32 23.66
CA ALA A 26 21.25 35.95 23.39
C ALA A 26 20.37 34.92 24.13
N LEU A 27 20.09 35.14 25.42
CA LEU A 27 19.21 34.27 26.20
C LEU A 27 17.78 34.26 25.64
N SER A 28 17.28 35.42 25.23
CA SER A 28 15.96 35.57 24.61
C SER A 28 15.87 34.86 23.26
N ALA A 29 16.92 34.95 22.42
CA ALA A 29 16.98 34.24 21.15
C ALA A 29 17.05 32.72 21.36
N LEU A 30 17.87 32.24 22.29
CA LEU A 30 17.97 30.83 22.63
C LEU A 30 16.63 30.29 23.14
N SER A 31 15.96 31.02 24.04
CA SER A 31 14.65 30.62 24.55
C SER A 31 13.58 30.52 23.46
N ARG A 32 13.61 31.41 22.45
CA ARG A 32 12.72 31.33 21.29
C ARG A 32 13.00 30.08 20.45
N VAL A 33 14.26 29.86 20.10
CA VAL A 33 14.67 28.67 19.32
C VAL A 33 14.29 27.38 20.06
N SER A 34 14.50 27.30 21.37
CA SER A 34 14.10 26.14 22.18
C SER A 34 12.57 25.94 22.21
N ALA A 35 11.80 27.03 22.28
CA ALA A 35 10.34 26.96 22.21
C ALA A 35 9.86 26.46 20.84
N ASP A 36 10.45 26.95 19.75
CA ASP A 36 10.12 26.54 18.38
C ASP A 36 10.43 25.05 18.16
N ILE A 37 11.60 24.57 18.58
CA ILE A 37 11.97 23.14 18.51
C ILE A 37 10.95 22.28 19.27
N THR A 38 10.54 22.72 20.47
CA THR A 38 9.57 22.00 21.30
C THR A 38 8.20 21.97 20.63
N ALA A 39 7.77 23.08 20.04
CA ALA A 39 6.50 23.17 19.31
C ALA A 39 6.51 22.24 18.09
N THR A 40 7.56 22.27 17.26
CA THR A 40 7.68 21.36 16.10
C THR A 40 7.71 19.89 16.54
N ALA A 41 8.42 19.56 17.62
CA ALA A 41 8.43 18.19 18.14
C ALA A 41 7.04 17.73 18.62
N ALA A 42 6.27 18.62 19.25
CA ALA A 42 4.90 18.34 19.65
C ALA A 42 3.99 18.11 18.44
N TYR A 43 4.05 18.98 17.42
CA TYR A 43 3.29 18.82 16.18
C TYR A 43 3.66 17.52 15.45
N GLN A 44 4.94 17.18 15.36
CA GLN A 44 5.37 15.92 14.74
C GLN A 44 4.87 14.69 15.50
N THR A 45 4.84 14.75 16.83
CA THR A 45 4.30 13.67 17.68
C THR A 45 2.81 13.51 17.45
N GLN A 46 2.07 14.63 17.37
CA GLN A 46 0.64 14.62 17.08
C GLN A 46 0.36 14.07 15.66
N ALA A 47 1.10 14.51 14.64
CA ALA A 47 0.96 13.99 13.28
C ALA A 47 1.19 12.47 13.22
N ARG A 48 2.19 11.95 13.94
CA ARG A 48 2.43 10.51 14.09
C ARG A 48 1.27 9.78 14.78
N GLN A 49 0.71 10.35 15.85
CA GLN A 49 -0.45 9.78 16.52
C GLN A 49 -1.67 9.72 15.57
N ASN A 50 -1.87 10.76 14.76
CA ASN A 50 -2.96 10.82 13.79
C ASN A 50 -2.78 9.78 12.68
N ALA A 51 -1.53 9.58 12.20
CA ALA A 51 -1.23 8.53 11.23
C ALA A 51 -1.51 7.14 11.81
N LEU A 52 -1.13 6.90 13.07
CA LEU A 52 -1.43 5.64 13.78
C LEU A 52 -2.92 5.45 14.03
N LEU A 53 -3.69 6.53 14.23
CA LEU A 53 -5.15 6.47 14.28
C LEU A 53 -5.70 6.00 12.92
N GLY A 54 -5.26 6.61 11.81
CA GLY A 54 -5.65 6.19 10.47
C GLY A 54 -5.32 4.71 10.19
N LEU A 55 -4.12 4.27 10.58
CA LEU A 55 -3.72 2.86 10.48
C LEU A 55 -4.63 1.93 11.29
N ARG A 56 -5.02 2.32 12.51
CA ARG A 56 -5.92 1.51 13.37
C ARG A 56 -7.34 1.48 12.83
N VAL A 57 -7.83 2.59 12.28
CA VAL A 57 -9.13 2.63 11.59
C VAL A 57 -9.10 1.67 10.41
N ALA A 58 -8.08 1.77 9.55
CA ALA A 58 -7.92 0.87 8.39
C ALA A 58 -7.84 -0.61 8.79
N LEU A 59 -7.13 -0.95 9.85
CA LEU A 59 -7.05 -2.32 10.37
C LEU A 59 -8.40 -2.80 10.91
N GLY A 60 -9.15 -1.94 11.62
CA GLY A 60 -10.48 -2.26 12.11
C GLY A 60 -11.49 -2.49 10.98
N GLU A 61 -11.44 -1.65 9.95
CA GLU A 61 -12.22 -1.76 8.72
C GLU A 61 -11.90 -3.06 7.97
N LEU A 62 -10.61 -3.36 7.78
CA LEU A 62 -10.17 -4.62 7.19
C LEU A 62 -10.65 -5.82 8.01
N GLN A 63 -10.55 -5.79 9.34
CA GLN A 63 -11.01 -6.86 10.21
C GLN A 63 -12.53 -7.05 10.15
N GLN A 64 -13.28 -5.96 10.15
CA GLN A 64 -14.74 -6.00 10.16
C GLN A 64 -15.31 -6.59 8.86
N TYR A 65 -14.76 -6.19 7.72
CA TYR A 65 -15.35 -6.51 6.43
C TYR A 65 -14.65 -7.67 5.72
N ALA A 66 -13.33 -7.80 5.83
CA ALA A 66 -12.58 -8.88 5.21
C ALA A 66 -12.28 -10.03 6.17
N GLY A 67 -12.59 -9.92 7.47
CA GLY A 67 -12.26 -10.94 8.47
C GLY A 67 -12.97 -12.28 8.28
N ASP A 68 -14.18 -12.27 7.69
CA ASP A 68 -14.91 -13.48 7.34
C ASP A 68 -14.14 -14.35 6.34
N ASP A 69 -14.29 -15.68 6.44
CA ASP A 69 -13.58 -16.60 5.56
C ASP A 69 -14.17 -16.61 4.13
N GLU A 70 -15.45 -16.25 4.01
CA GLU A 70 -16.12 -16.18 2.71
C GLU A 70 -15.97 -14.80 2.03
N ALA A 71 -15.24 -13.87 2.66
CA ALA A 71 -14.99 -12.55 2.08
C ALA A 71 -14.12 -12.65 0.81
N VAL A 72 -14.53 -11.90 -0.21
CA VAL A 72 -13.88 -11.79 -1.50
C VAL A 72 -13.22 -10.42 -1.59
N THR A 73 -12.02 -10.34 -2.13
CA THR A 73 -11.29 -9.08 -2.30
C THR A 73 -10.85 -8.89 -3.73
N GLY A 74 -10.72 -7.64 -4.15
CA GLY A 74 -10.37 -7.28 -5.51
C GLY A 74 -10.12 -5.78 -5.66
N MET A 75 -9.55 -5.39 -6.79
CA MET A 75 -9.14 -4.00 -7.03
C MET A 75 -10.25 -3.17 -7.69
N ALA A 76 -10.24 -1.84 -7.50
CA ALA A 76 -11.22 -0.95 -8.15
C ALA A 76 -11.17 -0.97 -9.68
N GLY A 77 -10.06 -1.40 -10.27
CA GLY A 77 -9.99 -1.66 -11.71
C GLY A 77 -11.05 -2.64 -12.24
N LEU A 78 -11.61 -3.51 -11.39
CA LEU A 78 -12.67 -4.45 -11.76
C LEU A 78 -14.00 -3.75 -12.10
N THR A 79 -14.27 -2.62 -11.46
CA THR A 79 -15.52 -1.85 -11.61
C THR A 79 -15.45 -0.84 -12.76
N GLY A 80 -14.47 -1.00 -13.66
CA GLY A 80 -14.31 -0.15 -14.84
C GLY A 80 -13.39 1.07 -14.66
N VAL A 81 -12.68 1.20 -13.54
CA VAL A 81 -11.66 2.25 -13.39
C VAL A 81 -10.46 1.94 -14.32
N PRO A 82 -10.18 2.76 -15.34
CA PRO A 82 -9.19 2.41 -16.36
C PRO A 82 -7.75 2.54 -15.83
N PRO A 83 -6.78 1.82 -16.44
CA PRO A 83 -5.37 2.06 -16.22
C PRO A 83 -4.92 3.42 -16.78
N GLY A 84 -3.81 3.94 -16.24
CA GLY A 84 -3.16 5.14 -16.75
C GLY A 84 -3.16 6.32 -15.77
N ALA A 85 -2.37 7.33 -16.13
CA ALA A 85 -2.14 8.51 -15.31
C ALA A 85 -3.45 9.19 -14.91
N GLY A 86 -3.51 9.68 -13.68
CA GLY A 86 -4.67 10.40 -13.15
C GLY A 86 -5.83 9.52 -12.69
N ASN A 87 -5.65 8.20 -12.54
CA ASN A 87 -6.64 7.29 -11.94
C ASN A 87 -6.28 6.91 -10.49
N PRO A 88 -6.49 7.81 -9.51
CA PRO A 88 -5.98 7.67 -8.14
C PRO A 88 -6.61 6.55 -7.31
N SER A 89 -7.72 5.98 -7.78
CA SER A 89 -8.48 4.96 -7.07
C SER A 89 -8.31 3.55 -7.62
N ARG A 90 -7.63 3.37 -8.77
CA ARG A 90 -7.54 2.08 -9.47
C ARG A 90 -7.06 0.94 -8.57
N HIS A 91 -6.14 1.26 -7.65
CA HIS A 91 -5.53 0.32 -6.72
C HIS A 91 -6.18 0.28 -5.34
N TRP A 92 -7.39 0.80 -5.19
CA TRP A 92 -8.17 0.62 -3.96
C TRP A 92 -8.63 -0.83 -3.84
N CYS A 93 -8.39 -1.43 -2.68
CA CYS A 93 -8.95 -2.74 -2.35
C CYS A 93 -10.44 -2.60 -2.00
N GLY A 94 -11.28 -3.37 -2.67
CA GLY A 94 -12.68 -3.55 -2.33
C GLY A 94 -12.92 -4.88 -1.63
N VAL A 95 -14.03 -4.95 -0.90
CA VAL A 95 -14.54 -6.18 -0.28
C VAL A 95 -15.92 -6.50 -0.83
N TRP A 96 -16.13 -7.76 -1.18
CA TRP A 96 -17.39 -8.35 -1.58
C TRP A 96 -17.71 -9.52 -0.68
N ASN A 97 -18.99 -9.85 -0.53
CA ASN A 97 -19.42 -11.04 0.21
C ASN A 97 -19.34 -12.30 -0.67
N ALA A 98 -19.68 -13.45 -0.09
CA ALA A 98 -19.68 -14.76 -0.76
C ALA A 98 -20.58 -14.83 -2.01
N SER A 99 -21.64 -14.02 -2.06
CA SER A 99 -22.54 -13.93 -3.21
C SER A 99 -22.06 -12.97 -4.31
N GLY A 100 -20.91 -12.32 -4.12
CA GLY A 100 -20.35 -11.37 -5.09
C GLY A 100 -20.94 -9.97 -5.00
N GLN A 101 -21.71 -9.66 -3.95
CA GLN A 101 -22.26 -8.32 -3.72
C GLN A 101 -21.21 -7.41 -3.08
N PHE A 102 -21.13 -6.18 -3.57
CA PHE A 102 -20.19 -5.19 -3.08
C PHE A 102 -20.51 -4.75 -1.64
N VAL A 103 -19.50 -4.68 -0.79
CA VAL A 103 -19.63 -4.24 0.61
C VAL A 103 -19.04 -2.84 0.78
N ARG A 104 -17.74 -2.66 0.49
CA ARG A 104 -17.01 -1.42 0.78
C ARG A 104 -15.65 -1.34 0.07
N TRP A 105 -15.21 -0.10 -0.23
CA TRP A 105 -13.81 0.21 -0.50
C TRP A 105 -13.03 0.46 0.79
N LEU A 106 -11.84 -0.13 0.91
CA LEU A 106 -10.95 0.03 2.06
C LEU A 106 -10.03 1.26 1.86
N ALA A 107 -10.64 2.45 1.88
CA ALA A 107 -9.95 3.72 1.78
C ALA A 107 -10.73 4.83 2.52
N SER A 108 -10.01 5.83 3.05
CA SER A 108 -10.65 6.97 3.69
C SER A 108 -11.43 7.84 2.69
N GLY A 109 -12.65 8.21 3.07
CA GLY A 109 -13.57 8.98 2.24
C GLY A 109 -14.46 8.16 1.32
N ALA A 110 -14.30 6.83 1.27
CA ALA A 110 -15.25 5.98 0.58
C ALA A 110 -16.58 5.91 1.35
N ASP A 111 -17.69 5.97 0.62
CA ASP A 111 -19.02 5.74 1.15
C ASP A 111 -19.76 4.71 0.28
N GLY A 112 -19.96 3.52 0.82
CA GLY A 112 -20.44 2.36 0.06
C GLY A 112 -19.60 2.13 -1.21
N ALA A 113 -20.28 2.00 -2.35
CA ALA A 113 -19.67 1.76 -3.66
C ALA A 113 -19.11 3.02 -4.34
N MET A 114 -19.42 4.21 -3.81
CA MET A 114 -19.04 5.48 -4.43
C MET A 114 -17.56 5.78 -4.16
N ILE A 115 -16.80 5.99 -5.25
CA ILE A 115 -15.43 6.52 -5.20
C ILE A 115 -15.52 8.04 -5.31
N PRO A 116 -15.07 8.80 -4.30
CA PRO A 116 -15.15 10.26 -4.32
C PRO A 116 -14.21 10.88 -5.35
N VAL A 117 -14.35 12.19 -5.55
CA VAL A 117 -13.41 12.98 -6.37
C VAL A 117 -12.09 13.16 -5.61
N LEU A 118 -10.99 12.66 -6.18
CA LEU A 118 -9.67 12.57 -5.51
C LEU A 118 -8.62 13.55 -6.06
N ASN A 119 -9.07 14.58 -6.78
CA ASN A 119 -8.20 15.59 -7.39
C ASN A 119 -8.23 16.94 -6.66
N GLY A 120 -9.03 17.07 -5.59
CA GLY A 120 -9.18 18.30 -4.82
C GLY A 120 -8.09 18.52 -3.76
N SER A 121 -8.15 19.67 -3.08
CA SER A 121 -7.29 20.04 -1.95
C SER A 121 -7.36 19.06 -0.78
N ASP A 122 -8.48 18.37 -0.65
CA ASP A 122 -8.78 17.48 0.48
C ASP A 122 -8.29 16.05 0.20
N SER A 123 -7.64 15.83 -0.95
CA SER A 123 -7.02 14.56 -1.32
C SER A 123 -5.60 14.45 -0.79
N VAL A 124 -5.27 13.30 -0.22
CA VAL A 124 -3.94 12.97 0.28
C VAL A 124 -3.36 11.86 -0.58
N ALA A 125 -2.11 12.05 -1.03
CA ALA A 125 -1.37 10.99 -1.69
C ALA A 125 -0.74 10.04 -0.66
N LEU A 126 -1.02 8.75 -0.83
CA LEU A 126 -0.44 7.66 -0.03
C LEU A 126 0.59 6.85 -0.83
N LEU A 127 0.45 6.86 -2.16
CA LEU A 127 1.47 6.42 -3.12
C LEU A 127 1.57 7.48 -4.22
N ALA A 128 2.74 8.04 -4.42
CA ALA A 128 3.01 9.07 -5.43
C ALA A 128 4.42 8.87 -6.04
N THR A 129 5.12 9.98 -6.28
CA THR A 129 6.35 9.99 -7.05
C THR A 129 7.52 9.30 -6.35
N GLY A 130 7.63 9.39 -5.02
CA GLY A 130 8.63 8.65 -4.25
C GLY A 130 8.44 7.14 -4.38
N ALA A 131 7.19 6.67 -4.29
CA ALA A 131 6.89 5.24 -4.37
C ALA A 131 6.94 4.64 -5.78
N LEU A 132 6.46 5.37 -6.79
CA LEU A 132 6.14 4.84 -8.12
C LEU A 132 6.88 5.55 -9.27
N GLY A 133 7.52 6.68 -8.99
CA GLY A 133 8.05 7.58 -10.01
C GLY A 133 6.94 8.38 -10.71
N ALA A 134 7.20 8.78 -11.96
CA ALA A 134 6.23 9.52 -12.76
C ALA A 134 4.96 8.68 -12.98
N ASP A 135 3.81 9.30 -12.73
CA ASP A 135 2.48 8.71 -12.90
C ASP A 135 2.28 8.19 -14.32
N GLY A 136 1.53 7.10 -14.47
CA GLY A 136 1.35 6.42 -15.74
C GLY A 136 0.76 5.03 -15.58
N THR A 137 0.63 4.32 -16.69
CA THR A 137 0.16 2.93 -16.70
C THR A 137 1.07 2.05 -15.84
N ASP A 138 0.46 1.25 -14.97
CA ASP A 138 1.12 0.39 -13.96
C ASP A 138 1.94 1.15 -12.90
N LYS A 139 1.85 2.48 -12.90
CA LYS A 139 2.49 3.40 -11.93
C LYS A 139 1.48 4.41 -11.39
N GLU A 140 0.20 4.03 -11.38
CA GLU A 140 -0.87 4.93 -10.98
C GLU A 140 -0.70 5.33 -9.51
N HIS A 141 -0.62 6.63 -9.26
CA HIS A 141 -0.60 7.16 -7.90
C HIS A 141 -1.87 6.78 -7.15
N VAL A 142 -1.80 6.65 -5.83
CA VAL A 142 -2.97 6.35 -4.99
C VAL A 142 -3.25 7.52 -4.07
N ARG A 143 -4.48 8.04 -4.17
CA ARG A 143 -4.99 9.10 -3.30
C ARG A 143 -6.25 8.67 -2.59
N VAL A 144 -6.52 9.33 -1.47
CA VAL A 144 -7.70 9.14 -0.62
C VAL A 144 -8.16 10.49 -0.07
N LEU A 145 -9.35 10.58 0.52
CA LEU A 145 -9.77 11.81 1.19
C LEU A 145 -9.22 11.89 2.61
N LEU A 146 -8.90 13.11 3.02
CA LEU A 146 -8.55 13.43 4.39
C LEU A 146 -9.78 13.44 5.29
N VAL A 147 -9.70 12.76 6.43
CA VAL A 147 -10.71 12.84 7.49
C VAL A 147 -10.25 13.89 8.51
N PRO A 148 -10.90 15.06 8.58
CA PRO A 148 -10.52 16.08 9.55
C PRO A 148 -10.92 15.66 10.97
N MET A 149 -10.06 15.95 11.94
CA MET A 149 -10.39 15.79 13.35
C MET A 149 -10.83 17.12 13.93
N MET A 150 -12.10 17.15 14.31
CA MET A 150 -12.76 18.34 14.84
C MET A 150 -13.05 18.14 16.33
N THR A 151 -12.83 19.17 17.13
CA THR A 151 -13.29 19.24 18.51
C THR A 151 -14.23 20.43 18.69
N SER A 152 -15.20 20.31 19.58
CA SER A 152 -16.06 21.42 19.98
C SER A 152 -15.39 22.23 21.10
N THR A 153 -15.29 23.53 20.93
CA THR A 153 -14.86 24.44 21.99
C THR A 153 -15.99 24.66 23.00
N SER A 154 -15.67 25.24 24.17
CA SER A 154 -16.67 25.64 25.17
C SER A 154 -17.70 26.65 24.65
N SER A 155 -17.38 27.38 23.57
CA SER A 155 -18.29 28.30 22.86
C SER A 155 -19.16 27.61 21.80
N GLY A 156 -19.01 26.29 21.61
CA GLY A 156 -19.74 25.52 20.59
C GLY A 156 -19.15 25.61 19.17
N ALA A 157 -18.05 26.35 18.98
CA ALA A 157 -17.36 26.42 17.69
C ALA A 157 -16.59 25.11 17.42
N THR A 158 -16.51 24.71 16.16
CA THR A 158 -15.72 23.54 15.74
C THR A 158 -14.30 23.97 15.37
N GLN A 159 -13.32 23.31 15.95
CA GLN A 159 -11.90 23.59 15.73
C GLN A 159 -11.19 22.35 15.21
N ARG A 160 -10.38 22.52 14.17
CA ARG A 160 -9.61 21.44 13.55
C ARG A 160 -8.26 21.32 14.24
N HIS A 161 -7.94 20.12 14.71
CA HIS A 161 -6.65 19.82 15.34
C HIS A 161 -5.69 19.05 14.42
N GLY A 162 -6.19 18.64 13.25
CA GLY A 162 -5.44 17.86 12.28
C GLY A 162 -6.38 16.99 11.45
N GLY A 163 -5.83 15.92 10.90
CA GLY A 163 -6.58 14.94 10.14
C GLY A 163 -5.79 13.66 9.97
N TYR A 164 -6.47 12.63 9.51
CA TYR A 164 -5.86 11.36 9.13
C TYR A 164 -6.45 10.85 7.82
N ALA A 165 -5.68 10.06 7.09
CA ALA A 165 -6.14 9.40 5.88
C ALA A 165 -5.52 8.00 5.80
N TRP A 166 -6.16 7.08 5.09
CA TRP A 166 -5.66 5.71 5.00
C TRP A 166 -6.14 5.00 3.74
N TRP A 167 -5.36 4.01 3.29
CA TRP A 167 -5.65 3.15 2.16
C TRP A 167 -5.16 1.74 2.45
N VAL A 168 -5.93 0.76 2.01
CA VAL A 168 -5.54 -0.65 2.00
C VAL A 168 -5.36 -1.12 0.56
N GLY A 169 -4.15 -1.61 0.28
CA GLY A 169 -3.79 -2.29 -0.95
C GLY A 169 -3.78 -3.80 -0.77
N ASP A 170 -4.25 -4.50 -1.78
CA ASP A 170 -4.20 -5.95 -1.86
C ASP A 170 -2.79 -6.40 -2.32
N GLU A 171 -2.12 -7.26 -1.54
CA GLU A 171 -0.78 -7.78 -1.89
C GLU A 171 -0.84 -9.15 -2.59
N GLY A 172 -1.99 -9.84 -2.58
CA GLY A 172 -2.21 -11.08 -3.34
C GLY A 172 -2.43 -10.86 -4.83
N VAL A 173 -2.77 -9.64 -5.26
CA VAL A 173 -2.74 -9.22 -6.69
C VAL A 173 -1.34 -8.82 -7.17
N LYS A 174 -0.29 -9.32 -6.54
CA LYS A 174 1.12 -9.06 -6.86
C LYS A 174 1.91 -10.36 -6.76
N LEU A 175 2.94 -10.54 -7.58
CA LEU A 175 3.85 -11.67 -7.37
C LEU A 175 4.64 -11.49 -6.06
N SER A 176 4.77 -12.56 -5.29
CA SER A 176 5.72 -12.64 -4.16
C SER A 176 7.15 -12.86 -4.67
N ALA A 177 8.07 -11.96 -4.32
CA ALA A 177 9.50 -12.11 -4.60
C ALA A 177 10.12 -13.28 -3.82
N VAL A 178 9.74 -13.41 -2.55
CA VAL A 178 10.21 -14.49 -1.69
C VAL A 178 9.05 -15.42 -1.39
N VAL A 179 9.17 -16.66 -1.85
CA VAL A 179 8.23 -17.75 -1.57
C VAL A 179 9.04 -18.86 -0.87
N PRO A 180 9.08 -18.95 0.47
CA PRO A 180 9.86 -19.99 1.16
C PRO A 180 9.41 -21.40 0.75
N ASP A 181 10.35 -22.35 0.60
CA ASP A 181 10.05 -23.69 0.05
C ASP A 181 9.01 -24.45 0.88
N ALA A 182 9.06 -24.30 2.20
CA ALA A 182 8.14 -24.94 3.14
C ALA A 182 6.76 -24.28 3.19
N GLU A 183 6.64 -23.05 2.68
CA GLU A 183 5.39 -22.28 2.67
C GLU A 183 4.76 -22.23 1.27
N ALA A 184 5.46 -22.65 0.23
CA ALA A 184 4.93 -22.65 -1.13
C ALA A 184 3.72 -23.61 -1.26
N PRO A 185 2.64 -23.23 -1.96
CA PRO A 185 1.54 -24.13 -2.29
C PRO A 185 2.00 -25.43 -2.95
N VAL A 186 3.05 -25.33 -3.76
CA VAL A 186 3.78 -26.48 -4.33
C VAL A 186 5.24 -26.38 -3.87
N PRO A 187 5.75 -27.35 -3.08
CA PRO A 187 7.09 -27.26 -2.50
C PRO A 187 8.20 -27.00 -3.53
N GLY A 188 9.11 -26.08 -3.20
CA GLY A 188 10.27 -25.72 -4.03
C GLY A 188 9.96 -24.84 -5.25
N GLN A 189 8.68 -24.61 -5.56
CA GLN A 189 8.26 -23.81 -6.70
C GLN A 189 8.16 -22.32 -6.35
N LYS A 190 8.41 -21.46 -7.33
CA LYS A 190 8.51 -19.99 -7.18
C LYS A 190 7.76 -19.28 -8.30
N HIS A 191 7.39 -18.03 -8.07
CA HIS A 191 6.86 -17.16 -9.12
C HIS A 191 7.95 -16.74 -10.12
N ALA A 192 7.54 -16.46 -11.36
CA ALA A 192 8.43 -15.99 -12.42
C ALA A 192 8.68 -14.47 -12.33
N LEU A 193 9.55 -14.07 -11.40
CA LEU A 193 9.92 -12.66 -11.14
C LEU A 193 10.66 -12.00 -12.30
N ASP A 194 11.41 -12.81 -13.04
CA ASP A 194 12.20 -12.43 -14.20
C ASP A 194 11.34 -11.87 -15.35
N GLU A 195 10.05 -12.22 -15.39
CA GLU A 195 9.09 -11.58 -16.31
C GLU A 195 8.80 -10.11 -15.95
N LEU A 196 8.81 -9.77 -14.66
CA LEU A 196 8.57 -8.41 -14.18
C LEU A 196 9.84 -7.57 -14.17
N ILE A 197 10.96 -8.18 -13.78
CA ILE A 197 12.29 -7.58 -13.71
C ILE A 197 13.30 -8.61 -14.20
N ALA A 198 13.77 -8.48 -15.44
CA ALA A 198 14.62 -9.47 -16.12
C ALA A 198 15.89 -9.88 -15.34
N SER A 199 16.46 -8.99 -14.53
CA SER A 199 17.65 -9.28 -13.73
C SER A 199 17.36 -9.98 -12.39
N LEU A 200 16.08 -10.11 -12.00
CA LEU A 200 15.67 -10.72 -10.73
C LEU A 200 15.26 -12.18 -10.95
N SER A 201 16.22 -13.09 -10.80
CA SER A 201 15.94 -14.53 -10.90
C SER A 201 15.15 -15.04 -9.67
N PRO A 202 14.11 -15.86 -9.86
CA PRO A 202 13.37 -16.51 -8.76
C PRO A 202 14.23 -17.45 -7.88
N THR A 203 15.38 -17.87 -8.39
CA THR A 203 16.34 -18.75 -7.70
C THR A 203 17.63 -18.02 -7.37
N ALA A 204 17.61 -16.69 -7.32
CA ALA A 204 18.78 -15.90 -6.98
C ALA A 204 19.27 -16.24 -5.55
N PRO A 205 20.60 -16.39 -5.35
CA PRO A 205 21.15 -16.61 -4.03
C PRO A 205 20.84 -15.40 -3.13
N ASN A 206 20.44 -15.64 -1.89
CA ASN A 206 20.03 -14.64 -0.89
C ASN A 206 18.64 -13.99 -1.09
N LEU A 207 17.87 -14.38 -2.11
CA LEU A 207 16.49 -13.87 -2.25
C LEU A 207 15.64 -14.27 -1.03
N ASP A 208 15.88 -15.45 -0.46
CA ASP A 208 15.28 -15.96 0.77
C ASP A 208 15.59 -15.14 2.03
N ARG A 209 16.58 -14.25 1.98
CA ARG A 209 17.01 -13.39 3.11
C ARG A 209 16.42 -11.98 3.06
N VAL A 210 15.62 -11.67 2.04
CA VAL A 210 14.98 -10.37 1.88
C VAL A 210 13.79 -10.29 2.84
N GLU A 211 13.82 -9.30 3.73
CA GLU A 211 12.78 -9.04 4.73
C GLU A 211 11.91 -7.84 4.35
N ALA A 212 12.40 -6.97 3.46
CA ALA A 212 11.71 -5.76 3.02
C ALA A 212 11.79 -5.57 1.51
N TYR A 213 10.73 -4.97 0.93
CA TYR A 213 10.64 -4.73 -0.51
C TYR A 213 11.86 -4.00 -1.10
N ALA A 214 12.41 -3.01 -0.39
CA ALA A 214 13.57 -2.25 -0.85
C ALA A 214 14.85 -3.10 -0.95
N GLN A 215 14.98 -4.15 -0.15
CA GLN A 215 16.16 -5.04 -0.17
C GLN A 215 16.20 -5.91 -1.43
N ILE A 216 15.08 -6.08 -2.16
CA ILE A 216 15.04 -6.77 -3.45
C ILE A 216 16.03 -6.13 -4.44
N ALA A 217 16.27 -4.81 -4.34
CA ALA A 217 17.22 -4.12 -5.21
C ALA A 217 18.65 -4.65 -5.11
N LEU A 218 19.01 -5.28 -3.99
CA LEU A 218 20.36 -5.75 -3.70
C LEU A 218 20.58 -7.23 -4.06
N VAL A 219 19.51 -7.94 -4.47
CA VAL A 219 19.60 -9.38 -4.76
C VAL A 219 20.33 -9.69 -6.07
N PRO A 220 20.05 -9.01 -7.19
CA PRO A 220 20.76 -9.29 -8.44
C PRO A 220 22.24 -8.91 -8.36
N ALA A 221 23.07 -9.53 -9.21
CA ALA A 221 24.52 -9.27 -9.25
C ALA A 221 24.85 -7.78 -9.49
N SER A 222 24.04 -7.10 -10.31
CA SER A 222 24.04 -5.65 -10.45
C SER A 222 22.81 -5.09 -9.75
N PRO A 223 22.94 -4.20 -8.75
CA PRO A 223 21.81 -3.68 -8.02
C PRO A 223 20.77 -3.04 -8.94
N LEU A 224 19.49 -3.25 -8.61
CA LEU A 224 18.39 -2.62 -9.34
C LEU A 224 18.42 -1.11 -9.13
N THR A 225 18.11 -0.38 -10.18
CA THR A 225 17.83 1.06 -10.07
C THR A 225 16.54 1.29 -9.27
N PRO A 226 16.42 2.41 -8.54
CA PRO A 226 15.17 2.75 -7.84
C PRO A 226 13.94 2.71 -8.76
N GLY A 227 14.07 3.20 -10.00
CA GLY A 227 13.00 3.21 -10.99
C GLY A 227 12.47 1.81 -11.36
N GLN A 228 13.31 0.78 -11.35
CA GLN A 228 12.87 -0.60 -11.63
C GLN A 228 11.96 -1.14 -10.53
N LEU A 229 12.33 -0.95 -9.25
CA LEU A 229 11.47 -1.34 -8.14
C LEU A 229 10.22 -0.46 -8.03
N GLN A 230 10.36 0.86 -8.19
CA GLN A 230 9.23 1.80 -8.16
C GLN A 230 8.18 1.42 -9.20
N SER A 231 8.61 1.14 -10.44
CA SER A 231 7.70 0.74 -11.50
C SER A 231 6.99 -0.59 -11.21
N SER A 232 7.55 -1.45 -10.35
CA SER A 232 7.04 -2.81 -10.11
C SER A 232 6.14 -2.92 -8.86
N LEU A 233 5.96 -1.84 -8.08
CA LEU A 233 5.29 -1.86 -6.78
C LEU A 233 3.83 -2.35 -6.82
N HIS A 234 3.14 -2.14 -7.95
CA HIS A 234 1.77 -2.61 -8.19
C HIS A 234 1.67 -4.05 -8.71
N ALA A 235 2.79 -4.69 -9.03
CA ALA A 235 2.84 -6.05 -9.58
C ALA A 235 3.76 -7.01 -8.80
N LEU A 236 4.61 -6.49 -7.91
CA LEU A 236 5.60 -7.22 -7.12
C LEU A 236 5.51 -6.81 -5.64
N THR A 237 5.60 -7.79 -4.76
CA THR A 237 5.74 -7.60 -3.31
C THR A 237 6.88 -8.45 -2.75
N CYS A 238 7.27 -8.22 -1.49
CA CYS A 238 8.29 -9.03 -0.83
C CYS A 238 7.78 -10.46 -0.64
N THR A 239 6.78 -10.64 0.23
CA THR A 239 6.07 -11.91 0.43
C THR A 239 4.64 -11.59 0.85
N HIS A 240 3.68 -12.16 0.13
CA HIS A 240 2.30 -12.29 0.60
C HIS A 240 2.01 -13.77 0.91
N ARG A 241 1.08 -14.04 1.81
CA ARG A 241 0.64 -15.37 2.20
C ARG A 241 -0.88 -15.45 2.15
N GLY A 242 -1.40 -16.51 1.56
CA GLY A 242 -2.79 -16.93 1.64
C GLY A 242 -3.02 -17.87 2.83
N LEU A 243 -4.19 -17.84 3.43
CA LEU A 243 -4.60 -18.80 4.45
C LEU A 243 -5.48 -19.87 3.79
N LEU A 244 -5.04 -21.12 3.81
CA LEU A 244 -5.79 -22.27 3.31
C LEU A 244 -5.80 -23.38 4.37
N ALA A 245 -6.99 -23.83 4.76
CA ALA A 245 -7.17 -24.87 5.78
C ALA A 245 -6.37 -24.59 7.09
N GLY A 246 -6.30 -23.32 7.50
CA GLY A 246 -5.57 -22.90 8.71
C GLY A 246 -4.04 -22.80 8.58
N VAL A 247 -3.49 -23.07 7.39
CA VAL A 247 -2.05 -22.98 7.11
C VAL A 247 -1.77 -21.77 6.21
N ALA A 248 -0.79 -20.95 6.61
CA ALA A 248 -0.34 -19.84 5.78
C ALA A 248 0.60 -20.35 4.68
N GLN A 249 0.26 -20.07 3.43
CA GLN A 249 1.02 -20.46 2.24
C GLN A 249 1.49 -19.21 1.48
N ALA A 250 2.79 -19.10 1.24
CA ALA A 250 3.39 -17.97 0.56
C ALA A 250 3.08 -17.99 -0.94
N GLY A 251 2.78 -16.81 -1.51
CA GLY A 251 2.55 -16.68 -2.94
C GLY A 251 1.15 -17.08 -3.43
N ARG A 252 0.13 -17.18 -2.56
CA ARG A 252 -1.25 -17.36 -3.04
C ARG A 252 -1.81 -16.08 -3.68
N LEU A 253 -1.97 -16.16 -5.00
CA LEU A 253 -2.34 -15.10 -5.92
C LEU A 253 -3.85 -14.90 -5.99
N ASN A 254 -4.32 -13.67 -5.83
CA ASN A 254 -5.74 -13.33 -5.97
C ASN A 254 -6.11 -13.12 -7.45
N VAL A 255 -7.13 -13.80 -7.95
CA VAL A 255 -7.57 -13.69 -9.36
C VAL A 255 -8.22 -12.34 -9.69
N ASN A 256 -8.60 -11.55 -8.68
CA ASN A 256 -9.42 -10.36 -8.86
C ASN A 256 -8.61 -9.09 -9.16
N SER A 257 -7.90 -9.11 -10.29
CA SER A 257 -7.09 -8.00 -10.80
C SER A 257 -7.29 -7.75 -12.29
N THR A 258 -7.34 -6.47 -12.69
CA THR A 258 -7.32 -6.04 -14.10
C THR A 258 -5.95 -5.56 -14.54
N SER A 259 -4.89 -5.87 -13.79
CA SER A 259 -3.52 -5.54 -14.17
C SER A 259 -3.00 -6.55 -15.20
N ALA A 260 -2.78 -6.12 -16.44
CA ALA A 260 -2.14 -6.96 -17.45
C ALA A 260 -0.71 -7.33 -17.03
N ARG A 261 0.01 -6.43 -16.34
CA ARG A 261 1.34 -6.73 -15.84
C ARG A 261 1.34 -7.83 -14.78
N TYR A 262 0.35 -7.84 -13.90
CA TYR A 262 0.14 -8.93 -12.95
C TYR A 262 -0.11 -10.25 -13.70
N TRP A 263 -1.04 -10.28 -14.65
CA TRP A 263 -1.38 -11.49 -15.40
C TRP A 263 -0.26 -12.02 -16.29
N ARG A 264 0.64 -11.15 -16.78
CA ARG A 264 1.90 -11.56 -17.42
C ARG A 264 2.75 -12.38 -16.46
N GLY A 265 2.90 -11.90 -15.22
CA GLY A 265 3.59 -12.61 -14.15
C GLY A 265 2.95 -13.95 -13.78
N VAL A 266 1.61 -14.02 -13.75
CA VAL A 266 0.87 -15.27 -13.53
C VAL A 266 1.10 -16.26 -14.68
N GLY A 267 1.00 -15.80 -15.93
CA GLY A 267 1.27 -16.63 -17.12
C GLY A 267 2.72 -17.11 -17.19
N ALA A 268 3.69 -16.27 -16.80
CA ALA A 268 5.09 -16.65 -16.74
C ALA A 268 5.33 -17.69 -15.65
N THR A 269 4.63 -17.57 -14.52
CA THR A 269 4.64 -18.57 -13.47
C THR A 269 4.07 -19.88 -13.99
N TYR A 270 2.95 -19.89 -14.71
CA TYR A 270 2.46 -21.09 -15.39
C TYR A 270 3.53 -21.71 -16.32
N ASN A 271 4.13 -20.91 -17.21
CA ASN A 271 5.16 -21.39 -18.13
C ASN A 271 6.39 -21.99 -17.44
N ARG A 272 6.69 -21.55 -16.21
CA ARG A 272 7.77 -22.08 -15.38
C ARG A 272 7.40 -23.39 -14.67
N LEU A 273 6.15 -23.50 -14.23
CA LEU A 273 5.69 -24.59 -13.36
C LEU A 273 5.10 -25.78 -14.11
N GLN A 274 4.74 -25.59 -15.38
CA GLN A 274 4.28 -26.67 -16.25
C GLN A 274 5.33 -27.80 -16.40
N PRO A 275 4.90 -29.03 -16.74
CA PRO A 275 5.80 -30.18 -16.95
C PRO A 275 6.87 -29.94 -18.04
N ALA A 276 7.72 -30.94 -18.33
CA ALA A 276 8.66 -30.87 -19.45
C ALA A 276 7.94 -31.09 -20.81
N ASP A 277 8.38 -30.38 -21.86
CA ASP A 277 7.82 -30.33 -23.23
C ASP A 277 6.41 -29.68 -23.51
N PRO A 278 5.89 -28.72 -22.72
CA PRO A 278 4.60 -28.08 -22.97
C PRO A 278 4.68 -26.81 -23.83
N ILE A 279 3.52 -26.38 -24.32
CA ILE A 279 3.35 -25.16 -25.11
C ILE A 279 3.37 -23.95 -24.18
N ASN A 280 4.33 -23.04 -24.39
CA ASN A 280 4.41 -21.79 -23.63
C ASN A 280 3.28 -20.82 -24.01
N LEU A 281 2.63 -20.24 -23.00
CA LEU A 281 1.69 -19.13 -23.21
C LEU A 281 2.41 -17.91 -23.77
N SER A 282 1.78 -17.26 -24.75
CA SER A 282 2.09 -15.87 -25.10
C SER A 282 1.60 -14.96 -23.97
N LEU A 283 2.53 -14.54 -23.11
CA LEU A 283 2.25 -13.80 -21.88
C LEU A 283 1.47 -12.51 -22.12
N THR A 284 1.87 -11.72 -23.12
CA THR A 284 1.21 -10.46 -23.47
C THR A 284 -0.21 -10.69 -23.99
N THR A 285 -0.41 -11.68 -24.86
CA THR A 285 -1.74 -11.99 -25.42
C THR A 285 -2.67 -12.48 -24.33
N PHE A 286 -2.22 -13.44 -23.52
CA PHE A 286 -2.96 -13.99 -22.39
C PHE A 286 -3.40 -12.88 -21.42
N ALA A 287 -2.45 -12.06 -20.97
CA ALA A 287 -2.71 -11.01 -19.99
C ALA A 287 -3.64 -9.91 -20.50
N ASN A 288 -3.46 -9.47 -21.76
CA ASN A 288 -4.33 -8.46 -22.36
C ASN A 288 -5.76 -8.99 -22.51
N ARG A 289 -5.92 -10.24 -22.97
CA ARG A 289 -7.26 -10.85 -23.09
C ARG A 289 -7.96 -10.99 -21.74
N ILE A 290 -7.24 -11.33 -20.66
CA ILE A 290 -7.83 -11.30 -19.33
C ILE A 290 -8.25 -9.88 -18.96
N ARG A 291 -7.34 -8.89 -19.03
CA ARG A 291 -7.64 -7.48 -18.70
C ARG A 291 -8.87 -6.98 -19.44
N ASP A 292 -8.92 -7.16 -20.75
CA ASP A 292 -9.92 -6.55 -21.64
C ASP A 292 -11.32 -7.16 -21.45
N ASN A 293 -11.38 -8.44 -21.10
CA ASN A 293 -12.65 -9.14 -20.94
C ASN A 293 -13.10 -9.24 -19.47
N PHE A 294 -12.25 -8.88 -18.49
CA PHE A 294 -12.54 -9.09 -17.07
C PHE A 294 -13.83 -8.39 -16.63
N ALA A 295 -13.97 -7.10 -16.96
CA ALA A 295 -15.10 -6.29 -16.50
C ALA A 295 -16.43 -6.75 -17.13
N ALA A 296 -16.41 -7.10 -18.42
CA ALA A 296 -17.61 -7.49 -19.17
C ALA A 296 -18.04 -8.94 -18.95
N THR A 297 -17.15 -9.81 -18.45
CA THR A 297 -17.47 -11.24 -18.26
C THR A 297 -18.53 -11.43 -17.18
N VAL A 298 -19.55 -12.23 -17.51
CA VAL A 298 -20.50 -12.81 -16.57
C VAL A 298 -20.29 -14.33 -16.55
N ALA A 299 -20.17 -14.91 -15.36
CA ALA A 299 -19.96 -16.34 -15.17
C ALA A 299 -20.57 -16.80 -13.84
N ALA A 300 -20.64 -18.12 -13.61
CA ALA A 300 -21.00 -18.63 -12.30
C ALA A 300 -20.03 -18.08 -11.25
N GLY A 301 -20.55 -17.42 -10.20
CA GLY A 301 -19.73 -16.79 -9.17
C GLY A 301 -19.00 -15.50 -9.62
N LYS A 302 -19.45 -14.84 -10.70
CA LYS A 302 -19.01 -13.51 -11.10
C LYS A 302 -20.09 -12.73 -11.83
N GLU A 303 -20.43 -11.56 -11.30
CA GLU A 303 -21.24 -10.56 -11.99
C GLU A 303 -20.40 -9.61 -12.86
N ALA A 304 -21.05 -8.92 -13.78
CA ALA A 304 -20.41 -7.87 -14.59
C ALA A 304 -19.89 -6.76 -13.67
N GLY A 305 -18.63 -6.35 -13.85
CA GLY A 305 -17.96 -5.38 -12.98
C GLY A 305 -17.63 -5.87 -11.56
N GLY A 306 -17.90 -7.14 -11.24
CA GLY A 306 -17.61 -7.76 -9.95
C GLY A 306 -16.39 -8.70 -9.96
N PRO A 307 -15.95 -9.17 -8.79
CA PRO A 307 -14.90 -10.18 -8.67
C PRO A 307 -15.42 -11.59 -9.01
N PHE A 308 -14.51 -12.53 -9.22
CA PHE A 308 -14.79 -13.95 -9.03
C PHE A 308 -14.81 -14.26 -7.53
N VAL A 309 -15.88 -14.91 -7.06
CA VAL A 309 -16.04 -15.28 -5.64
C VAL A 309 -15.12 -16.44 -5.22
N SER A 310 -14.55 -17.18 -6.17
CA SER A 310 -13.60 -18.26 -5.90
C SER A 310 -12.66 -18.50 -7.07
N ALA A 311 -11.52 -19.16 -6.80
CA ALA A 311 -10.62 -19.61 -7.87
C ALA A 311 -11.29 -20.63 -8.79
N ALA A 312 -12.15 -21.51 -8.25
CA ALA A 312 -12.92 -22.47 -9.05
C ALA A 312 -13.83 -21.78 -10.06
N ALA A 313 -14.56 -20.75 -9.63
CA ALA A 313 -15.37 -19.92 -10.52
C ALA A 313 -14.56 -19.27 -11.65
N PHE A 314 -13.32 -18.84 -11.37
CA PHE A 314 -12.40 -18.34 -12.39
C PHE A 314 -11.98 -19.43 -13.39
N PHE A 315 -11.59 -20.62 -12.93
CA PHE A 315 -11.16 -21.71 -13.80
C PHE A 315 -12.28 -22.23 -14.72
N ASP A 316 -13.51 -22.25 -14.22
CA ASP A 316 -14.67 -22.70 -14.99
C ASP A 316 -15.27 -21.59 -15.88
N SER A 317 -14.65 -20.40 -15.91
CA SER A 317 -15.20 -19.23 -16.59
C SER A 317 -14.88 -19.18 -18.09
N PRO A 318 -15.76 -18.55 -18.90
CA PRO A 318 -15.45 -18.25 -20.30
C PRO A 318 -14.27 -17.29 -20.44
N LEU A 319 -13.98 -16.45 -19.43
CA LEU A 319 -12.84 -15.54 -19.46
C LEU A 319 -11.52 -16.28 -19.65
N LEU A 320 -11.29 -17.35 -18.87
CA LEU A 320 -10.07 -18.15 -18.98
C LEU A 320 -10.01 -18.86 -20.34
N ALA A 321 -11.12 -19.43 -20.80
CA ALA A 321 -11.19 -20.08 -22.11
C ALA A 321 -10.84 -19.10 -23.25
N THR A 322 -11.37 -17.87 -23.23
CA THR A 322 -11.03 -16.82 -24.19
C THR A 322 -9.57 -16.38 -24.07
N ALA A 323 -9.04 -16.22 -22.85
CA ALA A 323 -7.66 -15.83 -22.63
C ALA A 323 -6.66 -16.83 -23.23
N LEU A 324 -6.98 -18.13 -23.14
CA LEU A 324 -6.19 -19.24 -23.64
C LEU A 324 -6.49 -19.62 -25.11
N GLN A 325 -7.42 -18.95 -25.77
CA GLN A 325 -7.76 -19.23 -27.16
C GLN A 325 -6.51 -19.17 -28.05
N ASP A 326 -6.35 -20.09 -28.99
CA ASP A 326 -5.19 -20.15 -29.91
C ASP A 326 -3.81 -20.30 -29.22
N SER A 327 -3.75 -20.46 -27.90
CA SER A 327 -2.48 -20.60 -27.17
C SER A 327 -1.91 -22.02 -27.22
N GLY A 328 -2.72 -23.01 -27.61
CA GLY A 328 -2.38 -24.43 -27.50
C GLY A 328 -2.53 -25.00 -26.09
N VAL A 329 -2.82 -24.18 -25.09
CA VAL A 329 -3.08 -24.57 -23.70
C VAL A 329 -4.58 -24.61 -23.44
N THR A 330 -5.07 -25.70 -22.85
CA THR A 330 -6.46 -25.84 -22.43
C THR A 330 -6.69 -25.26 -21.03
N PRO A 331 -7.93 -24.83 -20.69
CA PRO A 331 -8.26 -24.40 -19.33
C PRO A 331 -7.96 -25.44 -18.26
N LEU A 332 -8.06 -26.74 -18.59
CA LEU A 332 -7.74 -27.83 -17.67
C LEU A 332 -6.24 -27.90 -17.39
N GLU A 333 -5.38 -27.84 -18.42
CA GLU A 333 -3.92 -27.82 -18.25
C GLU A 333 -3.47 -26.60 -17.43
N PHE A 334 -4.06 -25.43 -17.68
CA PHE A 334 -3.78 -24.24 -16.87
C PHE A 334 -4.21 -24.43 -15.41
N ARG A 335 -5.40 -25.00 -15.18
CA ARG A 335 -5.94 -25.29 -13.85
C ARG A 335 -5.04 -26.25 -13.09
N ASP A 336 -4.60 -27.34 -13.69
CA ASP A 336 -3.80 -28.37 -13.00
C ASP A 336 -2.50 -27.81 -12.42
N VAL A 337 -1.90 -26.82 -13.08
CA VAL A 337 -0.69 -26.14 -12.62
C VAL A 337 -0.99 -25.01 -11.62
N MET A 338 -2.00 -24.19 -11.90
CA MET A 338 -2.22 -22.93 -11.18
C MET A 338 -3.22 -23.01 -10.02
N LEU A 339 -4.03 -24.07 -9.92
CA LEU A 339 -5.03 -24.23 -8.86
C LEU A 339 -4.49 -24.06 -7.43
N PRO A 340 -3.30 -24.59 -7.06
CA PRO A 340 -2.75 -24.39 -5.71
C PRO A 340 -2.42 -22.92 -5.41
N TRP A 341 -2.08 -22.16 -6.45
CA TRP A 341 -1.59 -20.78 -6.34
C TRP A 341 -2.73 -19.76 -6.33
N LEU A 342 -3.83 -20.01 -7.03
CA LEU A 342 -4.89 -19.00 -7.22
C LEU A 342 -5.96 -19.04 -6.12
N SER A 343 -6.44 -17.86 -5.71
CA SER A 343 -7.46 -17.60 -4.70
C SER A 343 -8.48 -16.56 -5.17
N GLY A 344 -9.70 -16.59 -4.63
CA GLY A 344 -10.71 -15.53 -4.83
C GLY A 344 -10.54 -14.33 -3.87
N ARG A 345 -9.57 -14.41 -2.96
CA ARG A 345 -9.29 -13.36 -1.98
C ARG A 345 -7.80 -13.31 -1.65
N SER A 346 -7.41 -12.21 -1.04
CA SER A 346 -6.13 -12.03 -0.38
C SER A 346 -6.21 -12.13 1.12
N ASP A 347 -5.09 -12.52 1.70
CA ASP A 347 -4.90 -12.62 3.15
C ASP A 347 -3.71 -11.78 3.63
N THR A 348 -2.99 -11.12 2.71
CA THR A 348 -1.98 -10.12 3.01
C THR A 348 -2.38 -8.80 2.39
N PHE A 349 -2.30 -7.74 3.19
CA PHE A 349 -2.64 -6.39 2.79
C PHE A 349 -1.57 -5.42 3.20
N ARG A 350 -1.41 -4.36 2.42
CA ARG A 350 -0.60 -3.20 2.77
C ARG A 350 -1.52 -2.08 3.20
N ILE A 351 -1.30 -1.55 4.39
CA ILE A 351 -1.96 -0.34 4.85
C ILE A 351 -0.95 0.79 4.79
N ARG A 352 -1.29 1.87 4.08
CA ARG A 352 -0.62 3.16 4.25
C ARG A 352 -1.56 4.13 4.93
N ALA A 353 -1.03 4.87 5.90
CA ALA A 353 -1.80 5.88 6.60
C ALA A 353 -1.00 7.18 6.72
N TYR A 354 -1.75 8.28 6.68
CA TYR A 354 -1.29 9.64 6.82
C TYR A 354 -1.90 10.27 8.06
N GLY A 355 -1.14 11.16 8.70
CA GLY A 355 -1.63 12.03 9.75
C GLY A 355 -1.01 13.41 9.65
N GLU A 356 -1.81 14.43 9.92
CA GLU A 356 -1.35 15.81 10.02
C GLU A 356 -1.80 16.45 11.31
N SER A 357 -0.99 17.38 11.81
CA SER A 357 -1.34 18.28 12.91
C SER A 357 -1.53 19.69 12.36
N ALA A 358 -2.64 20.31 12.72
CA ALA A 358 -2.94 21.69 12.34
C ALA A 358 -2.80 22.62 13.55
N ASN A 359 -2.42 23.86 13.30
CA ASN A 359 -2.45 24.90 14.33
C ASN A 359 -3.91 25.22 14.67
N PRO A 360 -4.36 25.06 15.93
CA PRO A 360 -5.75 25.36 16.27
C PRO A 360 -6.15 26.82 16.01
N ALA A 361 -5.20 27.76 16.11
CA ALA A 361 -5.45 29.18 15.84
C ALA A 361 -5.56 29.51 14.34
N GLU A 362 -4.99 28.67 13.48
CA GLU A 362 -4.99 28.81 12.01
C GLU A 362 -5.23 27.43 11.39
N ALA A 363 -6.48 26.97 11.44
CA ALA A 363 -6.88 25.58 11.13
C ALA A 363 -6.54 25.08 9.70
N THR A 364 -6.23 26.01 8.78
CA THR A 364 -5.80 25.72 7.41
C THR A 364 -4.30 25.45 7.30
N LYS A 365 -3.51 25.86 8.30
CA LYS A 365 -2.06 25.67 8.33
C LYS A 365 -1.70 24.32 8.97
N VAL A 366 -1.15 23.44 8.15
CA VAL A 366 -0.54 22.17 8.59
C VAL A 366 0.86 22.47 9.12
N GLU A 367 1.11 22.16 10.39
CA GLU A 367 2.41 22.39 11.05
C GLU A 367 3.35 21.19 10.90
N SER A 368 2.80 19.97 10.80
CA SER A 368 3.57 18.74 10.64
C SER A 368 2.71 17.63 10.04
N SER A 369 3.37 16.68 9.38
CA SER A 369 2.76 15.52 8.76
C SER A 369 3.61 14.26 8.94
N ALA A 370 2.96 13.10 8.89
CA ALA A 370 3.61 11.81 9.01
C ALA A 370 2.89 10.74 8.17
N TRP A 371 3.66 9.83 7.59
CA TRP A 371 3.17 8.68 6.86
C TRP A 371 3.74 7.40 7.45
N CYS A 372 2.93 6.35 7.49
CA CYS A 372 3.38 5.02 7.88
C CYS A 372 2.84 3.95 6.93
N GLU A 373 3.55 2.83 6.90
CA GLU A 373 3.20 1.64 6.14
C GLU A 373 3.21 0.43 7.08
N ALA A 374 2.19 -0.41 6.96
CA ALA A 374 2.13 -1.68 7.65
C ALA A 374 1.76 -2.79 6.67
N ILE A 375 2.37 -3.97 6.82
CA ILE A 375 1.90 -5.20 6.19
C ILE A 375 1.09 -5.96 7.22
N VAL A 376 -0.11 -6.36 6.82
CA VAL A 376 -1.10 -7.02 7.66
C VAL A 376 -1.37 -8.39 7.07
N GLN A 377 -1.36 -9.41 7.91
CA GLN A 377 -1.57 -10.80 7.55
C GLN A 377 -2.76 -11.38 8.29
N ARG A 378 -3.65 -12.08 7.58
CA ARG A 378 -4.67 -12.93 8.17
C ARG A 378 -4.00 -14.13 8.81
N ARG A 379 -4.36 -14.41 10.05
CA ARG A 379 -3.89 -15.53 10.83
C ARG A 379 -5.04 -16.52 11.09
N PRO A 380 -4.74 -17.80 11.39
CA PRO A 380 -5.76 -18.81 11.66
C PRO A 380 -6.51 -18.60 12.98
N ASP A 381 -6.10 -17.64 13.84
CA ASP A 381 -6.83 -17.35 15.06
C ASP A 381 -8.13 -16.61 14.76
N ALA A 382 -9.26 -17.25 15.06
CA ALA A 382 -10.58 -16.66 14.93
C ALA A 382 -10.84 -15.61 16.03
N LEU A 383 -11.43 -14.49 15.64
CA LEU A 383 -12.03 -13.47 16.47
C LEU A 383 -13.56 -13.64 16.45
N PRO A 384 -14.21 -13.90 17.59
CA PRO A 384 -15.66 -14.07 17.66
C PRO A 384 -16.41 -12.91 17.01
N GLY A 385 -17.25 -13.21 16.02
CA GLY A 385 -18.06 -12.22 15.29
C GLY A 385 -17.32 -11.46 14.17
N PHE A 386 -16.01 -11.67 13.99
CA PHE A 386 -15.19 -10.96 13.00
C PHE A 386 -14.33 -11.89 12.13
N GLY A 387 -14.56 -13.21 12.18
CA GLY A 387 -13.81 -14.20 11.42
C GLY A 387 -12.33 -14.28 11.83
N ASN A 388 -11.44 -14.56 10.91
CA ASN A 388 -10.01 -14.74 11.18
C ASN A 388 -9.31 -13.40 11.44
N ARG A 389 -8.36 -13.40 12.39
CA ARG A 389 -7.66 -12.19 12.83
C ARG A 389 -6.67 -11.68 11.79
N PHE A 390 -6.66 -10.37 11.60
CA PHE A 390 -5.59 -9.65 10.93
C PHE A 390 -4.58 -9.11 11.95
N ALA A 391 -3.30 -9.40 11.71
CA ALA A 391 -2.20 -8.94 12.54
C ALA A 391 -1.16 -8.19 11.71
N ILE A 392 -0.62 -7.10 12.26
CA ILE A 392 0.51 -6.39 11.67
C ILE A 392 1.76 -7.26 11.81
N VAL A 393 2.41 -7.58 10.69
CA VAL A 393 3.65 -8.37 10.65
C VAL A 393 4.87 -7.50 10.34
N TYR A 394 4.66 -6.33 9.75
CA TYR A 394 5.72 -5.36 9.44
C TYR A 394 5.17 -3.95 9.60
N PHE A 395 5.99 -3.03 10.11
CA PHE A 395 5.65 -1.62 10.23
C PHE A 395 6.89 -0.75 9.99
N ARG A 396 6.69 0.37 9.29
CA ARG A 396 7.69 1.44 9.17
C ARG A 396 7.05 2.82 9.05
N TRP A 397 7.81 3.84 9.42
CA TRP A 397 7.55 5.22 9.03
C TRP A 397 8.08 5.45 7.61
N LEU A 398 7.37 6.25 6.82
CA LEU A 398 7.74 6.57 5.45
C LEU A 398 8.37 7.97 5.37
N GLY A 399 9.44 8.09 4.58
CA GLY A 399 10.11 9.35 4.28
C GLY A 399 9.55 10.02 3.01
N PRO A 400 10.01 11.24 2.68
CA PRO A 400 9.65 11.92 1.43
C PRO A 400 9.95 11.09 0.16
N GLU A 401 10.99 10.27 0.20
CA GLU A 401 11.38 9.36 -0.88
C GLU A 401 10.44 8.16 -1.06
N ASP A 402 9.58 7.87 -0.08
CA ASP A 402 8.61 6.77 -0.13
C ASP A 402 7.21 7.21 -0.58
N ILE A 403 6.95 8.52 -0.69
CA ILE A 403 5.63 9.08 -1.04
C ILE A 403 5.60 9.50 -2.49
#